data_AF-A0A7J2I1R5-F1
#
_entry.id   AF-A0A7J2I1R5-F1
#
_cell.length_a   1.000
_cell.length_b   1.000
_cell.length_c   1.000
_cell.angle_alpha   90.00
_cell.angle_beta   90.00
_cell.angle_gamma   90.00
#
_symmetry.space_group_name_H-M   'P 1'
#
loop_
_entity.id
_entity.type
_entity.pdbx_description
1 polymer ?
#
loop_
_entity_poly.entity_id
_entity_poly.type
_entity_poly.pdbx_seq_one_letter_code
_entity_poly.pdbx_strand_id
1 'polypeptide(L)'
;GADRAKGMLLVTRTTPKEKAPKRTLGLTLFLVDLPNPAVEIIPIEKHGINYSKTFEVYISDLKVPEENVLGEVDKGWYLLLDTLNPERMSFSAAACGIGLLAIKKAVEYAKERKVFDAPIGSHQAVQFPLAEAKAKIEAARLLNYKAAWLFDKGEQCGAEANMAKVAAVEAGTEAVYHAMQTFGGYGYAVEYDVERWWREVNLIRLAPVTHQMALAFIGQHVLGLPKSY
;
A
#
# COMPACT_ATOMS: atom_id res chain seq x y z
N GLY A 1 12.51 4.36 -8.85
CA GLY A 1 13.33 3.75 -7.78
C GLY A 1 14.27 2.74 -8.41
N ALA A 2 15.37 2.36 -7.79
CA ALA A 2 16.54 1.70 -8.44
C ALA A 2 17.30 2.59 -9.46
N ASP A 3 16.61 3.19 -10.44
CA ASP A 3 17.20 4.14 -11.42
C ASP A 3 17.93 5.36 -10.84
N ARG A 4 17.57 5.74 -9.61
CA ARG A 4 18.16 6.88 -8.88
C ARG A 4 18.73 6.50 -7.51
N ALA A 5 18.70 5.21 -7.16
CA ALA A 5 19.15 4.75 -5.85
C ALA A 5 20.68 4.78 -5.76
N LYS A 6 21.21 5.16 -4.59
CA LYS A 6 22.65 5.06 -4.27
C LYS A 6 22.99 3.80 -3.49
N GLY A 7 21.97 3.17 -2.90
CA GLY A 7 22.09 1.88 -2.27
C GLY A 7 20.77 1.13 -2.31
N MET A 8 20.85 -0.17 -2.09
CA MET A 8 19.75 -1.11 -2.04
C MET A 8 19.84 -1.91 -0.74
N LEU A 9 18.73 -1.95 -0.01
CA LEU A 9 18.55 -2.88 1.09
C LEU A 9 18.12 -4.23 0.50
N LEU A 10 19.04 -5.19 0.48
CA LEU A 10 18.85 -6.49 -0.15
C LEU A 10 18.59 -7.56 0.91
N VAL A 11 17.46 -8.24 0.82
CA VAL A 11 17.13 -9.41 1.65
C VAL A 11 17.52 -10.67 0.90
N THR A 12 18.38 -11.51 1.47
CA THR A 12 18.70 -12.82 0.90
C THR A 12 18.56 -13.94 1.92
N ARG A 13 18.40 -15.16 1.42
CA ARG A 13 18.42 -16.37 2.24
C ARG A 13 19.85 -16.86 2.34
N THR A 14 20.42 -16.76 3.54
CA THR A 14 21.79 -17.19 3.86
C THR A 14 21.83 -18.62 4.41
N THR A 15 20.78 -19.04 5.11
CA THR A 15 20.60 -20.45 5.50
C THR A 15 19.48 -21.11 4.67
N PRO A 16 19.75 -22.25 3.99
CA PRO A 16 18.74 -22.98 3.23
C PRO A 16 17.46 -23.22 4.03
N LYS A 17 16.31 -23.12 3.37
CA LYS A 17 15.00 -23.12 4.03
C LYS A 17 14.76 -24.39 4.85
N GLU A 18 15.26 -25.52 4.37
CA GLU A 18 15.13 -26.85 4.98
C GLU A 18 16.00 -27.00 6.23
N LYS A 19 17.04 -26.17 6.36
CA LYS A 19 17.97 -26.15 7.49
C LYS A 19 17.62 -25.05 8.50
N ALA A 20 16.77 -24.10 8.13
CA ALA A 20 16.36 -23.02 9.02
C ALA A 20 15.36 -23.54 10.07
N PRO A 21 15.55 -23.26 11.37
CA PRO A 21 14.67 -23.74 12.43
C PRO A 21 13.24 -23.15 12.36
N LYS A 22 13.08 -21.98 11.73
CA LYS A 22 11.80 -21.34 11.43
C LYS A 22 11.89 -20.61 10.09
N ARG A 23 10.75 -20.44 9.40
CA ARG A 23 10.68 -19.74 8.09
C ARG A 23 11.18 -18.29 8.14
N THR A 24 11.02 -17.65 9.29
CA THR A 24 11.46 -16.27 9.57
C THR A 24 12.96 -16.17 9.91
N LEU A 25 13.65 -17.30 10.05
CA LEU A 25 15.09 -17.36 10.24
C LEU A 25 15.79 -17.81 8.96
N GLY A 26 17.10 -17.59 8.90
CA GLY A 26 17.91 -17.87 7.71
C GLY A 26 17.84 -16.78 6.64
N LEU A 27 17.36 -15.59 7.01
CA LEU A 27 17.30 -14.41 6.15
C LEU A 27 18.25 -13.35 6.69
N THR A 28 19.03 -12.73 5.81
CA THR A 28 19.99 -11.67 6.16
C THR A 28 19.74 -10.44 5.29
N LEU A 29 19.90 -9.26 5.89
CA LEU A 29 19.80 -7.97 5.22
C LEU A 29 21.19 -7.45 4.89
N PHE A 30 21.36 -6.94 3.68
CA PHE A 30 22.60 -6.38 3.18
C PHE A 30 22.38 -4.98 2.66
N LEU A 31 23.33 -4.08 2.94
CA LEU A 31 23.42 -2.79 2.27
C LEU A 31 24.31 -2.93 1.03
N VAL A 32 23.75 -2.71 -0.14
CA VAL A 32 24.45 -2.85 -1.42
C VAL A 32 24.53 -1.49 -2.10
N ASP A 33 25.74 -1.04 -2.43
CA ASP A 33 25.92 0.21 -3.18
C ASP A 33 25.39 0.08 -4.62
N LEU A 34 24.78 1.15 -5.12
CA LEU A 34 24.31 1.26 -6.50
C LEU A 34 24.87 2.54 -7.17
N PRO A 35 25.19 2.49 -8.48
CA PRO A 35 25.09 1.32 -9.36
C PRO A 35 26.16 0.27 -9.08
N ASN A 36 25.87 -0.99 -9.37
CA ASN A 36 26.82 -2.10 -9.26
C ASN A 36 26.78 -2.93 -10.56
N PRO A 37 27.93 -3.29 -11.16
CA PRO A 37 27.97 -4.10 -12.39
C PRO A 37 27.29 -5.47 -12.28
N ALA A 38 27.18 -6.01 -11.06
CA ALA A 38 26.50 -7.28 -10.78
C ALA A 38 24.97 -7.13 -10.66
N VAL A 39 24.43 -5.91 -10.78
CA VAL A 39 23.01 -5.60 -10.66
C VAL A 39 22.50 -4.93 -11.92
N GLU A 40 21.68 -5.65 -12.68
CA GLU A 40 20.98 -5.12 -13.84
C GLU A 40 19.53 -4.75 -13.46
N ILE A 41 19.04 -3.63 -13.98
CA ILE A 41 17.68 -3.15 -13.72
C ILE A 41 16.93 -2.91 -15.03
N ILE A 42 15.72 -3.47 -15.14
CA ILE A 42 14.88 -3.35 -16.34
C ILE A 42 13.56 -2.69 -15.95
N PRO A 43 13.17 -1.55 -16.55
CA PRO A 43 11.94 -0.86 -16.17
C PRO A 43 10.69 -1.66 -16.52
N ILE A 44 9.71 -1.67 -15.61
CA ILE A 44 8.38 -2.25 -15.81
C ILE A 44 7.39 -1.12 -16.11
N GLU A 45 6.70 -1.23 -17.24
CA GLU A 45 5.56 -0.38 -17.55
C GLU A 45 4.38 -0.71 -16.62
N LYS A 46 3.77 0.34 -16.04
CA LYS A 46 2.68 0.18 -15.07
C LYS A 46 1.43 0.91 -15.51
N HIS A 47 0.31 0.39 -15.02
CA HIS A 47 -0.99 0.99 -15.22
C HIS A 47 -1.13 2.37 -14.53
N GLY A 48 -0.43 2.63 -13.42
CA GLY A 48 -0.51 3.87 -12.67
C GLY A 48 0.73 4.14 -11.82
N ILE A 49 0.76 5.28 -11.14
CA ILE A 49 1.91 5.74 -10.32
C ILE A 49 3.20 5.81 -11.18
N ASN A 50 3.10 6.28 -12.42
CA ASN A 50 4.22 6.29 -13.37
C ASN A 50 5.29 7.34 -13.06
N TYR A 51 5.01 8.30 -12.17
CA TYR A 51 6.03 9.17 -11.59
C TYR A 51 7.03 8.40 -10.70
N SER A 52 6.65 7.20 -10.23
CA SER A 52 7.54 6.28 -9.51
C SER A 52 7.78 5.04 -10.37
N LYS A 53 8.96 4.96 -10.99
CA LYS A 53 9.36 3.80 -11.82
C LYS A 53 9.62 2.55 -10.96
N THR A 54 9.26 1.40 -11.50
CA THR A 54 9.45 0.05 -10.93
C THR A 54 10.31 -0.74 -11.88
N PHE A 55 11.14 -1.65 -11.37
CA PHE A 55 12.13 -2.37 -12.16
C PHE A 55 12.13 -3.85 -11.78
N GLU A 56 12.37 -4.71 -12.76
CA GLU A 56 12.97 -6.02 -12.52
C GLU A 56 14.43 -5.81 -12.14
N VAL A 57 14.92 -6.58 -11.18
CA VAL A 57 16.30 -6.47 -10.68
C VAL A 57 16.94 -7.84 -10.82
N TYR A 58 17.95 -7.95 -11.68
CA TYR A 58 18.73 -9.16 -11.89
C TYR A 58 20.06 -9.00 -11.16
N ILE A 59 20.42 -10.01 -10.37
CA ILE A 59 21.62 -9.99 -9.53
C ILE A 59 22.44 -11.25 -9.84
N SER A 60 23.66 -11.06 -10.34
CA SER A 60 24.54 -12.14 -10.77
C SER A 60 25.93 -11.95 -10.17
N ASP A 61 26.40 -12.93 -9.38
CA ASP A 61 27.73 -12.92 -8.75
C ASP A 61 28.07 -11.65 -7.94
N LEU A 62 27.04 -11.00 -7.37
CA LEU A 62 27.21 -9.84 -6.50
C LEU A 62 27.98 -10.23 -5.22
N LYS A 63 29.14 -9.60 -5.03
CA LYS A 63 29.93 -9.72 -3.81
C LYS A 63 29.59 -8.58 -2.86
N VAL A 64 29.20 -8.92 -1.65
CA VAL A 64 28.88 -7.96 -0.58
C VAL A 64 29.80 -8.23 0.61
N PRO A 65 30.53 -7.23 1.12
CA PRO A 65 31.38 -7.39 2.31
C PRO A 65 30.57 -7.74 3.56
N GLU A 66 31.20 -8.38 4.55
CA GLU A 66 30.54 -8.78 5.80
C GLU A 66 30.11 -7.56 6.63
N GLU A 67 30.88 -6.47 6.57
CA GLU A 67 30.56 -5.20 7.23
C GLU A 67 29.27 -4.54 6.72
N ASN A 68 28.80 -4.95 5.54
CA ASN A 68 27.55 -4.45 4.95
C ASN A 68 26.32 -5.27 5.38
N VAL A 69 26.48 -6.27 6.25
CA VAL A 69 25.37 -6.96 6.90
C VAL A 69 24.67 -6.00 7.87
N LEU A 70 23.37 -5.80 7.68
CA LEU A 70 22.56 -5.01 8.58
C LEU A 70 22.00 -5.91 9.69
N GLY A 71 22.52 -5.70 10.91
CA GLY A 71 22.15 -6.47 12.10
C GLY A 71 22.84 -7.83 12.15
N GLU A 72 22.11 -8.85 12.58
CA GLU A 72 22.67 -10.20 12.75
C GLU A 72 22.32 -11.12 11.57
N VAL A 73 23.30 -11.92 11.14
CA VAL A 73 23.12 -12.97 10.14
C VAL A 73 21.96 -13.89 10.55
N ASP A 74 21.15 -14.27 9.57
CA ASP A 74 19.97 -15.12 9.69
C ASP A 74 18.78 -14.56 10.50
N LYS A 75 18.88 -13.33 11.03
CA LYS A 75 17.83 -12.67 11.83
C LYS A 75 17.18 -11.45 11.14
N GLY A 76 17.43 -11.25 9.84
CA GLY A 76 16.97 -10.09 9.08
C GLY A 76 15.45 -9.90 9.01
N TRP A 77 14.64 -10.95 9.21
CA TRP A 77 13.17 -10.83 9.23
C TRP A 77 12.66 -9.84 10.29
N TYR A 78 13.26 -9.84 11.48
CA TYR A 78 12.76 -8.99 12.57
C TYR A 78 13.04 -7.51 12.29
N LEU A 79 14.16 -7.19 11.64
CA LEU A 79 14.48 -5.85 11.17
C LEU A 79 13.52 -5.37 10.07
N LEU A 80 13.01 -6.30 9.24
CA LEU A 80 11.98 -5.97 8.25
C LEU A 80 10.65 -5.60 8.90
N LEU A 81 10.32 -6.07 10.10
CA LEU A 81 9.05 -5.70 10.73
C LEU A 81 8.98 -4.21 11.05
N ASP A 82 10.13 -3.63 11.41
CA ASP A 82 10.28 -2.20 11.70
C ASP A 82 10.14 -1.33 10.45
N THR A 83 10.21 -1.91 9.25
CA THR A 83 9.98 -1.20 7.97
C THR A 83 8.61 -1.52 7.38
N LEU A 84 8.19 -2.79 7.40
CA LEU A 84 6.95 -3.26 6.79
C LEU A 84 5.69 -2.74 7.49
N ASN A 85 5.71 -2.58 8.82
CA ASN A 85 4.56 -2.00 9.54
C ASN A 85 4.37 -0.51 9.17
N PRO A 86 5.39 0.36 9.26
CA PRO A 86 5.31 1.73 8.75
C PRO A 86 4.93 1.84 7.28
N GLU A 87 5.42 0.93 6.44
CA GLU A 87 5.05 0.90 5.02
C GLU A 87 3.54 0.66 4.85
N ARG A 88 2.97 -0.34 5.54
CA ARG A 88 1.51 -0.58 5.53
C ARG A 88 0.73 0.64 6.02
N MET A 89 1.19 1.29 7.09
CA MET A 89 0.53 2.50 7.62
C MET A 89 0.58 3.67 6.64
N SER A 90 1.70 3.82 5.93
CA SER A 90 1.89 4.85 4.92
C SER A 90 0.96 4.63 3.71
N PHE A 91 0.84 3.39 3.25
CA PHE A 91 -0.08 3.04 2.16
C PHE A 91 -1.56 3.10 2.57
N SER A 92 -1.88 2.82 3.84
CA SER A 92 -3.22 3.05 4.40
C SER A 92 -3.57 4.54 4.38
N ALA A 93 -2.63 5.40 4.77
CA ALA A 93 -2.78 6.85 4.68
C ALA A 93 -2.95 7.31 3.21
N ALA A 94 -2.18 6.74 2.28
CA ALA A 94 -2.30 7.03 0.85
C ALA A 94 -3.67 6.65 0.30
N ALA A 95 -4.19 5.46 0.61
CA ALA A 95 -5.53 5.03 0.17
C ALA A 95 -6.63 5.95 0.71
N CYS A 96 -6.56 6.33 1.99
CA CYS A 96 -7.47 7.30 2.58
C CYS A 96 -7.35 8.67 1.89
N GLY A 97 -6.13 9.13 1.61
CA GLY A 97 -5.86 10.42 0.96
C GLY A 97 -6.42 10.49 -0.45
N ILE A 98 -6.21 9.44 -1.25
CA ILE A 98 -6.78 9.31 -2.60
C ILE A 98 -8.31 9.32 -2.53
N GLY A 99 -8.91 8.56 -1.61
CA GLY A 99 -10.37 8.55 -1.42
C GLY A 99 -10.93 9.91 -1.03
N LEU A 100 -10.27 10.64 -0.12
CA LEU A 100 -10.66 12.00 0.26
C LEU A 100 -10.56 12.99 -0.91
N LEU A 101 -9.50 12.90 -1.71
CA LEU A 101 -9.33 13.71 -2.90
C LEU A 101 -10.44 13.45 -3.91
N ALA A 102 -10.75 12.18 -4.16
CA ALA A 102 -11.81 11.77 -5.08
C ALA A 102 -13.19 12.25 -4.61
N ILE A 103 -13.53 12.07 -3.33
CA ILE A 103 -14.79 12.58 -2.75
C ILE A 103 -14.86 14.10 -2.87
N LYS A 104 -13.77 14.81 -2.52
CA LYS A 104 -13.74 16.27 -2.62
C LYS A 104 -14.08 16.73 -4.04
N LYS A 105 -13.45 16.14 -5.06
CA LYS A 105 -13.72 16.48 -6.46
C LYS A 105 -15.10 16.07 -6.93
N ALA A 106 -15.60 14.92 -6.51
CA ALA A 106 -16.97 14.50 -6.78
C ALA A 106 -18.00 15.48 -6.19
N VAL A 107 -17.79 15.93 -4.95
CA VAL A 107 -18.67 16.90 -4.29
C VAL A 107 -18.63 18.27 -4.97
N GLU A 108 -17.44 18.75 -5.37
CA GLU A 108 -17.30 19.99 -6.16
C GLU A 108 -18.10 19.88 -7.47
N TYR A 109 -17.88 18.83 -8.26
CA TYR A 109 -18.61 18.59 -9.51
C TYR A 109 -20.12 18.43 -9.31
N ALA A 110 -20.53 17.70 -8.27
CA ALA A 110 -21.93 17.43 -7.99
C ALA A 110 -22.74 18.68 -7.61
N LYS A 111 -22.07 19.70 -7.05
CA LYS A 111 -22.69 21.00 -6.72
C LYS A 111 -22.91 21.88 -7.94
N GLU A 112 -22.12 21.70 -8.99
CA GLU A 112 -22.14 22.55 -10.18
C GLU A 112 -22.92 21.90 -11.34
N ARG A 113 -22.72 20.60 -11.57
CA ARG A 113 -23.35 19.87 -12.68
C ARG A 113 -24.86 19.80 -12.46
N LYS A 114 -25.64 20.25 -13.43
CA LYS A 114 -27.11 20.19 -13.39
C LYS A 114 -27.67 19.19 -14.39
N VAL A 115 -28.65 18.42 -13.94
CA VAL A 115 -29.55 17.61 -14.76
C VAL A 115 -30.94 17.71 -14.13
N PHE A 116 -32.01 17.61 -14.93
CA PHE A 116 -33.39 17.75 -14.42
C PHE A 116 -33.58 19.02 -13.55
N ASP A 117 -32.99 20.13 -13.99
CA ASP A 117 -33.09 21.48 -13.39
C ASP A 117 -32.50 21.68 -11.97
N ALA A 118 -31.77 20.69 -11.43
CA ALA A 118 -31.10 20.81 -10.14
C ALA A 118 -29.64 20.33 -10.21
N PRO A 119 -28.75 20.78 -9.30
CA PRO A 119 -27.44 20.17 -9.13
C PRO A 119 -27.57 18.67 -8.84
N ILE A 120 -26.75 17.83 -9.47
CA ILE A 120 -26.83 16.37 -9.28
C ILE A 120 -26.59 15.95 -7.83
N GLY A 121 -25.84 16.77 -7.07
CA GLY A 121 -25.61 16.60 -5.64
C GLY A 121 -26.85 16.81 -4.78
N SER A 122 -27.99 17.23 -5.33
CA SER A 122 -29.29 17.22 -4.64
C SER A 122 -29.98 15.85 -4.67
N HIS A 123 -29.54 14.95 -5.54
CA HIS A 123 -30.13 13.62 -5.67
C HIS A 123 -29.50 12.66 -4.65
N GLN A 124 -30.33 12.00 -3.85
CA GLN A 124 -29.87 11.09 -2.79
C GLN A 124 -29.02 9.92 -3.33
N ALA A 125 -29.27 9.49 -4.57
CA ALA A 125 -28.46 8.47 -5.25
C ALA A 125 -26.99 8.89 -5.46
N VAL A 126 -26.69 10.20 -5.46
CA VAL A 126 -25.32 10.74 -5.47
C VAL A 126 -24.84 11.05 -4.05
N GLN A 127 -25.71 11.62 -3.20
CA GLN A 127 -25.33 12.02 -1.84
C GLN A 127 -24.95 10.83 -0.95
N PHE A 128 -25.79 9.79 -0.91
CA PHE A 128 -25.62 8.70 0.06
C PHE A 128 -24.31 7.93 -0.14
N PRO A 129 -23.93 7.51 -1.37
CA PRO A 129 -22.67 6.79 -1.55
C PRO A 129 -21.43 7.64 -1.20
N LEU A 130 -21.44 8.94 -1.52
CA LEU A 130 -20.34 9.84 -1.15
C LEU A 130 -20.25 10.05 0.37
N ALA A 131 -21.40 10.15 1.05
CA ALA A 131 -21.45 10.28 2.51
C ALA A 131 -20.99 9.00 3.23
N GLU A 132 -21.42 7.83 2.75
CA GLU A 132 -21.01 6.53 3.30
C GLU A 132 -19.51 6.30 3.12
N ALA A 133 -18.99 6.55 1.91
CA ALA A 133 -17.57 6.44 1.63
C ALA A 133 -16.73 7.38 2.52
N LYS A 134 -17.22 8.62 2.76
CA LYS A 134 -16.57 9.55 3.69
C LYS A 134 -16.52 9.00 5.11
N ALA A 135 -17.61 8.44 5.62
CA ALA A 135 -17.66 7.85 6.95
C ALA A 135 -16.68 6.66 7.08
N LYS A 136 -16.65 5.77 6.08
CA LYS A 136 -15.72 4.64 6.02
C LYS A 136 -14.26 5.08 6.02
N ILE A 137 -13.92 6.14 5.27
CA ILE A 137 -12.56 6.69 5.28
C ILE A 137 -12.18 7.23 6.65
N GLU A 138 -13.06 7.96 7.34
CA GLU A 138 -12.74 8.46 8.68
C GLU A 138 -12.51 7.32 9.68
N ALA A 139 -13.30 6.25 9.61
CA ALA A 139 -13.07 5.05 10.42
C ALA A 139 -11.69 4.43 10.12
N ALA A 140 -11.34 4.29 8.84
CA ALA A 140 -10.03 3.76 8.44
C ALA A 140 -8.86 4.65 8.89
N ARG A 141 -9.03 5.98 8.84
CA ARG A 141 -8.03 6.95 9.32
C ARG A 141 -7.78 6.82 10.82
N LEU A 142 -8.83 6.70 11.63
CA LEU A 142 -8.70 6.50 13.07
C LEU A 142 -7.95 5.21 13.40
N LEU A 143 -8.25 4.13 12.69
CA LEU A 143 -7.55 2.86 12.85
C LEU A 143 -6.07 2.96 12.46
N ASN A 144 -5.76 3.67 11.38
CA ASN A 144 -4.38 3.93 10.97
C ASN A 144 -3.62 4.80 11.98
N TYR A 145 -4.28 5.82 12.56
CA TYR A 145 -3.68 6.63 13.62
C TYR A 145 -3.42 5.82 14.89
N LYS A 146 -4.30 4.88 15.24
CA LYS A 146 -4.04 3.95 16.34
C LYS A 146 -2.80 3.10 16.06
N ALA A 147 -2.67 2.56 14.85
CA ALA A 147 -1.49 1.79 14.45
C ALA A 147 -0.20 2.62 14.58
N ALA A 148 -0.21 3.86 14.07
CA ALA A 148 0.93 4.77 14.15
C ALA A 148 1.27 5.14 15.59
N TRP A 149 0.27 5.42 16.41
CA TRP A 149 0.47 5.75 17.82
C TRP A 149 1.11 4.60 18.60
N LEU A 150 0.69 3.35 18.35
CA LEU A 150 1.33 2.17 18.96
C LEU A 150 2.78 2.03 18.50
N PHE A 151 3.04 2.21 17.21
CA PHE A 151 4.39 2.14 16.66
C PHE A 151 5.31 3.19 17.28
N ASP A 152 4.87 4.45 17.39
CA ASP A 152 5.63 5.55 18.00
C ASP A 152 5.91 5.31 19.50
N LYS A 153 5.12 4.46 20.16
CA LYS A 153 5.32 4.03 21.55
C LYS A 153 6.22 2.80 21.70
N GLY A 154 6.68 2.20 20.60
CA GLY A 154 7.41 0.95 20.61
C GLY A 154 6.55 -0.27 20.96
N GLU A 155 5.24 -0.14 20.86
CA GLU A 155 4.26 -1.20 21.14
C GLU A 155 4.00 -2.05 19.91
N GLN A 156 3.49 -3.27 20.11
CA GLN A 156 3.10 -4.13 19.00
C GLN A 156 1.93 -3.52 18.22
N CYS A 157 2.15 -3.19 16.95
CA CYS A 157 1.14 -2.56 16.08
C CYS A 157 0.72 -3.43 14.88
N GLY A 158 1.18 -4.68 14.82
CA GLY A 158 0.99 -5.55 13.65
C GLY A 158 -0.49 -5.83 13.33
N ALA A 159 -1.33 -6.00 14.35
CA ALA A 159 -2.76 -6.19 14.18
C ALA A 159 -3.43 -4.93 13.61
N GLU A 160 -3.21 -3.78 14.25
CA GLU A 160 -3.75 -2.49 13.84
C GLU A 160 -3.28 -2.08 12.44
N ALA A 161 -2.01 -2.28 12.10
CA ALA A 161 -1.49 -1.94 10.78
C ALA A 161 -2.13 -2.77 9.66
N ASN A 162 -2.38 -4.07 9.89
CA ASN A 162 -3.06 -4.91 8.91
C ASN A 162 -4.55 -4.57 8.78
N MET A 163 -5.25 -4.35 9.91
CA MET A 163 -6.65 -3.95 9.88
C MET A 163 -6.84 -2.55 9.26
N ALA A 164 -5.94 -1.61 9.56
CA ALA A 164 -5.92 -0.27 8.94
C ALA A 164 -5.77 -0.38 7.41
N LYS A 165 -4.87 -1.24 6.93
CA LYS A 165 -4.66 -1.45 5.49
C LYS A 165 -5.90 -2.01 4.81
N VAL A 166 -6.56 -2.99 5.43
CA VAL A 166 -7.79 -3.59 4.90
C VAL A 166 -8.88 -2.52 4.81
N ALA A 167 -9.18 -1.83 5.91
CA ALA A 167 -10.22 -0.81 5.97
C ALA A 167 -9.95 0.37 5.02
N ALA A 168 -8.71 0.85 4.95
CA ALA A 168 -8.33 1.98 4.11
C ALA A 168 -8.43 1.68 2.62
N VAL A 169 -8.03 0.47 2.19
CA VAL A 169 -8.10 0.07 0.78
C VAL A 169 -9.55 -0.09 0.34
N GLU A 170 -10.41 -0.72 1.15
CA GLU A 170 -11.83 -0.86 0.83
C GLU A 170 -12.50 0.51 0.74
N ALA A 171 -12.36 1.33 1.79
CA ALA A 171 -12.95 2.65 1.84
C ALA A 171 -12.44 3.58 0.72
N GLY A 172 -11.13 3.57 0.45
CA GLY A 172 -10.52 4.36 -0.61
C GLY A 172 -11.00 3.94 -1.99
N THR A 173 -11.10 2.63 -2.24
CA THR A 173 -11.57 2.09 -3.53
C THR A 173 -13.03 2.42 -3.78
N GLU A 174 -13.88 2.27 -2.77
CA GLU A 174 -15.30 2.63 -2.82
C GLU A 174 -15.51 4.13 -3.07
N ALA A 175 -14.75 4.98 -2.36
CA ALA A 175 -14.78 6.42 -2.53
C ALA A 175 -14.42 6.85 -3.96
N VAL A 176 -13.36 6.28 -4.52
CA VAL A 176 -12.94 6.56 -5.90
C VAL A 176 -13.97 6.05 -6.91
N TYR A 177 -14.53 4.86 -6.67
CA TYR A 177 -15.60 4.33 -7.51
C TYR A 177 -16.82 5.26 -7.55
N HIS A 178 -17.31 5.71 -6.40
CA HIS A 178 -18.46 6.63 -6.36
C HIS A 178 -18.14 8.02 -6.89
N ALA A 179 -16.91 8.49 -6.74
CA ALA A 179 -16.46 9.68 -7.44
C ALA A 179 -16.57 9.50 -8.96
N MET A 180 -16.11 8.37 -9.50
CA MET A 180 -16.23 8.05 -10.92
C MET A 180 -17.70 8.04 -11.38
N GLN A 181 -18.58 7.39 -10.62
CA GLN A 181 -20.02 7.39 -10.93
C GLN A 181 -20.64 8.79 -10.89
N THR A 182 -20.21 9.64 -9.96
CA THR A 182 -20.69 11.03 -9.85
C THR A 182 -20.36 11.86 -11.09
N PHE A 183 -19.19 11.63 -11.70
CA PHE A 183 -18.80 12.30 -12.94
C PHE A 183 -19.43 11.66 -14.21
N GLY A 184 -20.03 10.47 -14.11
CA GLY A 184 -20.53 9.73 -15.25
C GLY A 184 -19.43 9.47 -16.29
N GLY A 185 -19.69 9.78 -17.56
CA GLY A 185 -18.71 9.61 -18.64
C GLY A 185 -17.39 10.35 -18.40
N TYR A 186 -17.42 11.53 -17.75
CA TYR A 186 -16.20 12.28 -17.41
C TYR A 186 -15.37 11.62 -16.31
N GLY A 187 -15.93 10.67 -15.56
CA GLY A 187 -15.18 9.88 -14.60
C GLY A 187 -14.14 8.98 -15.27
N TYR A 188 -14.37 8.60 -16.55
CA TYR A 188 -13.45 7.79 -17.36
C TYR A 188 -12.51 8.64 -18.22
N ALA A 189 -12.73 9.96 -18.28
CA ALA A 189 -11.90 10.87 -19.06
C ALA A 189 -10.64 11.26 -18.26
N VAL A 190 -9.51 11.36 -18.96
CA VAL A 190 -8.22 11.74 -18.36
C VAL A 190 -8.18 13.21 -17.89
N GLU A 191 -9.09 14.05 -18.38
CA GLU A 191 -9.15 15.49 -18.07
C GLU A 191 -9.42 15.78 -16.59
N TYR A 192 -10.13 14.89 -15.89
CA TYR A 192 -10.59 15.12 -14.52
C TYR A 192 -9.83 14.31 -13.45
N ASP A 193 -8.80 13.55 -13.85
CA ASP A 193 -7.97 12.68 -12.99
C ASP A 193 -8.70 11.58 -12.18
N VAL A 194 -10.03 11.48 -12.26
CA VAL A 194 -10.80 10.48 -11.49
C VAL A 194 -10.39 9.05 -11.90
N GLU A 195 -10.23 8.81 -13.20
CA GLU A 195 -9.73 7.55 -13.74
C GLU A 195 -8.33 7.23 -13.22
N ARG A 196 -7.47 8.25 -13.08
CA ARG A 196 -6.11 8.08 -12.56
C ARG A 196 -6.13 7.58 -11.13
N TRP A 197 -6.95 8.18 -10.26
CA TRP A 197 -7.06 7.72 -8.87
C TRP A 197 -7.61 6.29 -8.76
N TRP A 198 -8.50 5.90 -9.69
CA TRP A 198 -8.96 4.52 -9.79
C TRP A 198 -7.81 3.56 -10.08
N ARG A 199 -6.91 3.91 -11.01
CA ARG A 199 -5.70 3.11 -11.28
C ARG A 199 -4.76 3.06 -10.08
N GLU A 200 -4.54 4.19 -9.41
CA GLU A 200 -3.60 4.32 -8.29
C GLU A 200 -4.08 3.58 -7.03
N VAL A 201 -5.36 3.70 -6.65
CA VAL A 201 -5.88 3.02 -5.45
C VAL A 201 -5.87 1.49 -5.58
N ASN A 202 -6.05 0.97 -6.81
CA ASN A 202 -5.97 -0.46 -7.08
C ASN A 202 -4.57 -1.03 -6.87
N LEU A 203 -3.50 -0.26 -7.07
CA LEU A 203 -2.14 -0.73 -6.75
C LEU A 203 -1.99 -0.97 -5.24
N ILE A 204 -2.58 -0.12 -4.40
CA ILE A 204 -2.50 -0.24 -2.93
C ILE A 204 -3.22 -1.50 -2.43
N ARG A 205 -4.18 -2.02 -3.22
CA ARG A 205 -4.77 -3.33 -2.94
C ARG A 205 -3.76 -4.47 -3.06
N LEU A 206 -2.78 -4.34 -3.95
CA LEU A 206 -1.78 -5.36 -4.27
C LEU A 206 -0.48 -5.21 -3.46
N ALA A 207 0.01 -3.98 -3.30
CA ALA A 207 1.29 -3.66 -2.66
C ALA A 207 1.09 -2.78 -1.40
N PRO A 208 2.00 -2.85 -0.41
CA PRO A 208 3.20 -3.69 -0.33
C PRO A 208 2.91 -5.15 0.04
N VAL A 209 1.70 -5.41 0.54
CA VAL A 209 1.16 -6.74 0.75
C VAL A 209 -0.25 -6.79 0.18
N THR A 210 -0.60 -7.93 -0.41
CA THR A 210 -1.95 -8.08 -0.98
C THR A 210 -2.99 -7.93 0.11
N HIS A 211 -4.18 -7.48 -0.28
CA HIS A 211 -5.31 -7.36 0.63
C HIS A 211 -5.62 -8.70 1.32
N GLN A 212 -5.51 -9.81 0.59
CA GLN A 212 -5.70 -11.16 1.09
C GLN A 212 -4.64 -11.58 2.11
N MET A 213 -3.38 -11.16 1.95
CA MET A 213 -2.34 -11.43 2.95
C MET A 213 -2.61 -10.70 4.27
N ALA A 214 -3.11 -9.45 4.21
CA ALA A 214 -3.52 -8.73 5.42
C ALA A 214 -4.70 -9.42 6.11
N LEU A 215 -5.70 -9.87 5.35
CA LEU A 215 -6.82 -10.67 5.87
C LEU A 215 -6.35 -12.00 6.47
N ALA A 216 -5.41 -12.69 5.82
CA ALA A 216 -4.83 -13.93 6.35
C ALA A 216 -4.11 -13.69 7.68
N PHE A 217 -3.38 -12.57 7.80
CA PHE A 217 -2.77 -12.16 9.06
C PHE A 217 -3.83 -11.95 10.15
N ILE A 218 -4.91 -11.22 9.85
CA ILE A 218 -6.00 -10.96 10.80
C ILE A 218 -6.65 -12.29 11.22
N GLY A 219 -7.02 -13.14 10.26
CA GLY A 219 -7.64 -14.44 10.53
C GLY A 219 -6.77 -15.32 11.42
N GLN A 220 -5.49 -15.48 11.08
CA GLN A 220 -4.61 -16.38 11.81
C GLN A 220 -4.12 -15.79 13.14
N HIS A 221 -3.62 -14.55 13.15
CA HIS A 221 -2.88 -14.00 14.29
C HIS A 221 -3.72 -13.11 15.21
N VAL A 222 -4.83 -12.57 14.73
CA VAL A 222 -5.73 -11.74 15.56
C VAL A 222 -6.92 -12.57 16.04
N LEU A 223 -7.54 -13.34 15.15
CA LEU A 223 -8.70 -14.17 15.48
C LEU A 223 -8.34 -15.58 15.95
N GLY A 224 -7.08 -16.01 15.78
CA GLY A 224 -6.61 -17.33 16.21
C GLY A 224 -7.13 -18.49 15.36
N LEU A 225 -7.62 -18.23 14.14
CA LEU A 225 -8.09 -19.27 13.24
C LEU A 225 -6.91 -20.13 12.72
N PRO A 226 -7.15 -21.39 12.35
CA PRO A 226 -6.12 -22.24 11.77
C PRO A 226 -5.48 -21.60 10.54
N LYS A 227 -4.17 -21.81 10.39
CA LYS A 227 -3.41 -21.30 9.25
C LYS A 227 -3.94 -21.88 7.93
N SER A 228 -4.25 -21.01 6.97
CA SER A 228 -4.49 -21.41 5.58
C SER A 228 -3.16 -21.80 4.92
N TYR A 229 -3.17 -22.90 4.15
CA TYR A 229 -2.05 -23.58 3.46
C TYR A 229 -0.75 -22.78 3.26
#